data_AF-A0A915D9Q0-F1
#
_entry.id   AF-A0A915D9Q0-F1
#
_cell.length_a   1.000
_cell.length_b   1.000
_cell.length_c   1.000
_cell.angle_alpha   90.00
_cell.angle_beta   90.00
_cell.angle_gamma   90.00
#
_symmetry.space_group_name_H-M   'P 1'
#
loop_
_entity.id
_entity.type
_entity.pdbx_description
1 polymer ?
#
loop_
_entity_poly.entity_id
_entity_poly.type
_entity_poly.pdbx_seq_one_letter_code
_entity_poly.pdbx_strand_id
1 'polypeptide(L)'
;MIVEVSGSDLFMPIESLIRTAPAQVMSDYLEWQIIYPFLPHLRGKIAEARANFSGRFMPTKEYCKEQAFTFFAHIIDVLYMDSFFPEKTREQMEDLFGYIEEAFGDMIDDVDWMDEGTRDYVGYCFWALFLLRHPPSNIEKNFLGPPQIFRLRLVSVLTSVFQDGFKSASEKLVFKSVLSLGWCTPA
;
A
#
# COMPACT_ATOMS: atom_id res chain seq x y z
N MET A 1 4.00 21.92 16.19
CA MET A 1 3.53 20.70 15.51
C MET A 1 2.06 20.93 15.19
N ILE A 2 1.71 21.07 13.92
CA ILE A 2 0.32 21.21 13.48
C ILE A 2 -0.12 19.79 13.05
N VAL A 3 -1.21 19.30 13.62
CA VAL A 3 -1.79 17.99 13.28
C VAL A 3 -3.13 18.25 12.60
N GLU A 4 -3.30 17.70 11.41
CA GLU A 4 -4.58 17.73 10.71
C GLU A 4 -5.49 16.64 11.28
N VAL A 5 -6.73 17.00 11.58
CA VAL A 5 -7.72 16.09 12.15
C VAL A 5 -8.87 15.92 11.17
N SER A 6 -8.96 14.74 10.55
CA SER A 6 -10.10 14.35 9.72
C SER A 6 -11.23 13.81 10.59
N GLY A 7 -12.48 14.16 10.26
CA GLY A 7 -13.67 13.68 10.99
C GLY A 7 -13.79 14.23 12.40
N SER A 8 -13.64 15.55 12.58
CA SER A 8 -13.70 16.23 13.89
C SER A 8 -14.95 15.88 14.71
N ASP A 9 -16.07 15.62 14.05
CA ASP A 9 -17.37 15.35 14.69
C ASP A 9 -17.38 14.02 15.46
N LEU A 10 -16.45 13.12 15.17
CA LEU A 10 -16.32 11.81 15.82
C LEU A 10 -15.53 11.88 17.14
N PHE A 11 -14.76 12.94 17.38
CA PHE A 11 -13.91 13.04 18.57
C PHE A 11 -14.71 13.09 19.87
N MET A 12 -15.77 13.90 19.92
CA MET A 12 -16.59 14.04 21.14
C MET A 12 -17.30 12.71 21.51
N PRO A 13 -17.95 12.00 20.57
CA PRO A 13 -18.52 10.69 20.86
C PRO A 13 -17.48 9.65 21.31
N ILE A 14 -16.30 9.61 20.67
CA ILE A 14 -15.23 8.66 21.02
C ILE A 14 -14.68 8.96 22.41
N GLU A 15 -14.46 10.22 22.76
CA GLU A 15 -14.01 10.60 24.11
C GLU A 15 -15.03 10.12 25.17
N SER A 16 -16.31 10.39 24.93
CA SER A 16 -17.38 9.92 25.82
C SER A 16 -17.37 8.40 25.95
N LEU A 17 -17.22 7.67 24.84
CA LEU A 17 -17.19 6.22 24.85
C LEU A 17 -16.00 5.69 25.66
N ILE A 18 -14.80 6.24 25.45
CA ILE A 18 -13.58 5.83 26.18
C ILE A 18 -13.73 6.06 27.69
N ARG A 19 -14.38 7.15 28.11
CA ARG A 19 -14.58 7.46 29.53
C ARG A 19 -15.66 6.61 30.21
N THR A 20 -16.68 6.20 29.46
CA THR A 20 -17.86 5.51 29.99
C THR A 20 -17.81 3.99 29.85
N ALA A 21 -17.08 3.48 28.86
CA ALA A 21 -17.01 2.04 28.60
C ALA A 21 -16.25 1.31 29.72
N PRO A 22 -16.71 0.12 30.14
CA PRO A 22 -15.95 -0.74 31.05
C PRO A 22 -14.58 -1.09 30.47
N ALA A 23 -13.55 -1.08 31.33
CA ALA A 23 -12.17 -1.39 30.91
C ALA A 23 -12.05 -2.76 30.20
N GLN A 24 -12.83 -3.75 30.63
CA GLN A 24 -12.86 -5.07 30.02
C GLN A 24 -13.38 -5.03 28.58
N VAL A 25 -14.46 -4.29 28.31
CA VAL A 25 -15.02 -4.14 26.96
C VAL A 25 -14.01 -3.46 26.02
N MET A 26 -13.30 -2.45 26.52
CA MET A 26 -12.23 -1.80 25.76
C MET A 26 -11.06 -2.75 25.48
N SER A 27 -10.67 -3.58 26.46
CA SER A 27 -9.61 -4.59 26.30
C SER A 27 -10.00 -5.61 25.23
N ASP A 28 -11.19 -6.21 25.36
CA ASP A 28 -11.68 -7.23 24.42
C ASP A 28 -11.79 -6.66 22.99
N TYR A 29 -12.24 -5.41 22.85
CA TYR A 29 -12.29 -4.73 21.56
C TYR A 29 -10.90 -4.52 20.97
N LEU A 30 -9.93 -4.02 21.75
CA LEU A 30 -8.56 -3.78 21.28
C LEU A 30 -7.86 -5.09 20.90
N GLU A 31 -8.03 -6.14 21.70
CA GLU A 31 -7.53 -7.48 21.38
C GLU A 31 -8.11 -7.97 20.06
N TRP A 32 -9.42 -7.79 19.85
CA TRP A 32 -10.05 -8.15 18.59
C TRP A 32 -9.53 -7.34 17.40
N GLN A 33 -9.31 -6.02 17.56
CA GLN A 33 -8.71 -5.19 16.50
C GLN A 33 -7.30 -5.66 16.11
N ILE A 34 -6.55 -6.23 17.04
CA ILE A 34 -5.24 -6.82 16.75
C ILE A 34 -5.40 -8.17 16.04
N ILE A 35 -6.29 -9.04 16.52
CA ILE A 35 -6.46 -10.41 15.99
C ILE A 35 -7.10 -10.40 14.60
N TYR A 36 -8.08 -9.53 14.36
CA TYR A 36 -8.93 -9.52 13.18
C TYR A 36 -8.15 -9.45 11.84
N PRO A 37 -7.14 -8.55 11.68
CA PRO A 37 -6.30 -8.51 10.48
C PRO A 37 -5.49 -9.79 10.22
N PHE A 38 -5.18 -10.58 11.26
CA PHE A 38 -4.41 -11.82 11.12
C PHE A 38 -5.27 -13.06 10.83
N LEU A 39 -6.59 -12.98 11.01
CA LEU A 39 -7.51 -14.09 10.71
C LEU A 39 -7.33 -14.73 9.32
N PRO A 40 -7.01 -13.98 8.23
CA PRO A 40 -6.73 -14.59 6.93
C PRO A 40 -5.53 -15.53 6.89
N HIS A 41 -4.58 -15.35 7.81
CA HIS A 41 -3.34 -16.12 7.87
C HIS A 41 -3.47 -17.35 8.79
N LEU A 42 -4.55 -17.43 9.56
CA LEU A 42 -4.83 -18.55 10.47
C LEU A 42 -5.54 -19.68 9.72
N ARG A 43 -5.28 -20.93 10.12
CA ARG A 43 -5.80 -22.15 9.48
C ARG A 43 -6.79 -22.90 10.37
N GLY A 44 -7.49 -23.88 9.78
CA GLY A 44 -8.41 -24.77 10.49
C GLY A 44 -9.71 -24.07 10.89
N LYS A 45 -10.19 -24.33 12.12
CA LYS A 45 -11.49 -23.85 12.62
C LYS A 45 -11.67 -22.33 12.55
N ILE A 46 -10.59 -21.56 12.67
CA ILE A 46 -10.64 -20.09 12.61
C ILE A 46 -10.93 -19.61 11.17
N ALA A 47 -10.33 -20.26 10.17
CA ALA A 47 -10.58 -19.94 8.77
C ALA A 47 -12.03 -20.24 8.38
N GLU A 48 -12.58 -21.36 8.87
CA GLU A 48 -13.99 -21.73 8.68
C GLU A 48 -14.93 -20.72 9.36
N ALA A 49 -14.65 -20.35 10.61
CA ALA A 49 -15.44 -19.35 11.33
C ALA A 49 -15.42 -17.98 10.62
N ARG A 50 -14.27 -17.57 10.09
CA ARG A 50 -14.16 -16.35 9.28
C ARG A 50 -14.99 -16.44 8.01
N ALA A 51 -14.88 -17.54 7.25
CA ALA A 51 -15.63 -17.72 6.02
C ALA A 51 -17.15 -17.70 6.25
N ASN A 52 -17.59 -18.28 7.37
CA ASN A 52 -18.99 -18.23 7.80
C ASN A 52 -19.43 -16.80 8.17
N PHE A 53 -18.57 -16.04 8.86
CA PHE A 53 -18.87 -14.67 9.27
C PHE A 53 -18.89 -13.68 8.09
N SER A 54 -17.88 -13.74 7.20
CA SER A 54 -17.76 -12.82 6.06
C SER A 54 -18.75 -13.12 4.93
N GLY A 55 -19.32 -14.32 4.90
CA GLY A 55 -20.10 -14.84 3.77
C GLY A 55 -19.29 -14.96 2.48
N ARG A 56 -17.96 -14.78 2.55
CA ARG A 56 -17.05 -14.76 1.41
C ARG A 56 -15.89 -15.70 1.69
N PHE A 57 -15.84 -16.79 0.92
CA PHE A 57 -14.65 -17.62 0.83
C PHE A 57 -13.80 -17.11 -0.33
N MET A 58 -12.63 -16.56 -0.01
CA MET A 58 -11.61 -16.26 -1.02
C MET A 58 -10.60 -17.42 -1.02
N PRO A 59 -10.35 -18.07 -2.16
CA PRO A 59 -9.35 -19.12 -2.18
C PRO A 59 -7.94 -18.55 -1.92
N THR A 60 -7.08 -19.35 -1.32
CA THR A 60 -5.78 -18.91 -0.78
C THR A 60 -4.90 -18.23 -1.85
N LYS A 61 -4.96 -18.71 -3.10
CA LYS A 61 -4.17 -18.17 -4.20
C LYS A 61 -4.56 -16.72 -4.51
N GLU A 62 -5.86 -16.46 -4.56
CA GLU A 62 -6.43 -15.14 -4.84
C GLU A 62 -6.13 -14.17 -3.70
N TYR A 63 -6.24 -14.63 -2.44
CA TYR A 63 -5.82 -13.83 -1.28
C TYR A 63 -4.34 -13.46 -1.34
N CYS A 64 -3.46 -14.44 -1.58
CA CYS A 64 -2.02 -14.18 -1.70
C CYS A 64 -1.70 -13.22 -2.84
N LYS A 65 -2.40 -13.34 -3.98
CA LYS A 65 -2.26 -12.42 -5.11
C LYS A 65 -2.64 -11.00 -4.68
N GLU A 66 -3.80 -10.82 -4.06
CA GLU A 66 -4.27 -9.49 -3.60
C GLU A 66 -3.32 -8.86 -2.58
N GLN A 67 -2.82 -9.65 -1.62
CA GLN A 67 -1.82 -9.17 -0.67
C GLN A 67 -0.51 -8.77 -1.37
N ALA A 68 -0.06 -9.55 -2.35
CA ALA A 68 1.13 -9.20 -3.13
C ALA A 68 0.94 -7.87 -3.87
N PHE A 69 -0.22 -7.63 -4.49
CA PHE A 69 -0.52 -6.33 -5.12
C PHE A 69 -0.63 -5.20 -4.09
N THR A 70 -1.19 -5.46 -2.91
CA THR A 70 -1.33 -4.43 -1.85
C THR A 70 0.03 -3.90 -1.38
N PHE A 71 1.01 -4.79 -1.20
CA PHE A 71 2.32 -4.41 -0.66
C PHE A 71 3.40 -4.16 -1.72
N PHE A 72 3.25 -4.73 -2.92
CA PHE A 72 4.29 -4.73 -3.95
C PHE A 72 3.77 -4.31 -5.33
N ALA A 73 2.67 -3.54 -5.40
CA ALA A 73 2.06 -3.06 -6.66
C ALA A 73 3.10 -2.62 -7.70
N HIS A 74 3.93 -1.63 -7.35
CA HIS A 74 4.92 -1.08 -8.27
C HIS A 74 5.93 -2.10 -8.79
N ILE A 75 6.40 -3.03 -7.94
CA ILE A 75 7.36 -4.05 -8.37
C ILE A 75 6.68 -5.03 -9.33
N ILE A 76 5.44 -5.41 -9.04
CA ILE A 76 4.65 -6.30 -9.90
C ILE A 76 4.36 -5.61 -11.24
N ASP A 77 4.05 -4.32 -11.23
CA ASP A 77 3.79 -3.54 -12.45
C ASP A 77 5.06 -3.48 -13.33
N VAL A 78 6.23 -3.18 -12.74
CA VAL A 78 7.50 -3.18 -13.48
C VAL A 78 7.78 -4.56 -14.09
N LEU A 79 7.66 -5.63 -13.30
CA LEU A 79 7.87 -7.00 -13.78
C LEU A 79 6.89 -7.37 -14.91
N TYR A 80 5.65 -6.89 -14.82
CA TYR A 80 4.63 -7.11 -15.83
C TYR A 80 4.98 -6.37 -17.13
N MET A 81 5.40 -5.10 -17.04
CA MET A 81 5.84 -4.33 -18.21
C MET A 81 7.06 -4.98 -18.87
N ASP A 82 8.10 -5.33 -18.11
CA ASP A 82 9.30 -5.98 -18.65
C ASP A 82 9.00 -7.30 -19.37
N SER A 83 8.01 -8.05 -18.89
CA SER A 83 7.69 -9.38 -19.41
C SER A 83 6.67 -9.38 -20.56
N PHE A 84 5.74 -8.42 -20.57
CA PHE A 84 4.57 -8.46 -21.46
C PHE A 84 4.41 -7.22 -22.34
N PHE A 85 5.20 -6.15 -22.12
CA PHE A 85 5.17 -4.94 -22.94
C PHE A 85 6.38 -4.88 -23.88
N PRO A 86 6.20 -5.17 -25.19
CA PRO A 86 7.27 -4.98 -26.15
C PRO A 86 7.53 -3.48 -26.38
N GLU A 87 8.77 -3.14 -26.75
CA GLU A 87 9.23 -1.75 -26.94
C GLU A 87 8.30 -0.95 -27.89
N LYS A 88 7.82 -1.58 -28.96
CA LYS A 88 6.87 -0.95 -29.89
C LYS A 88 5.57 -0.47 -29.21
N THR A 89 5.06 -1.23 -28.24
CA THR A 89 3.86 -0.82 -27.49
C THR A 89 4.18 0.35 -26.57
N ARG A 90 5.42 0.40 -26.04
CA ARG A 90 5.89 1.52 -25.23
C ARG A 90 5.95 2.82 -26.04
N GLU A 91 6.55 2.78 -27.22
CA GLU A 91 6.58 3.90 -28.17
C GLU A 91 5.17 4.40 -28.53
N GLN A 92 4.25 3.47 -28.84
CA GLN A 92 2.86 3.82 -29.17
C GLN A 92 2.11 4.46 -27.99
N MET A 93 2.43 4.07 -26.75
CA MET A 93 1.86 4.70 -25.56
C MET A 93 2.43 6.09 -25.35
N GLU A 94 3.74 6.29 -25.55
CA GLU A 94 4.38 7.60 -25.47
C GLU A 94 3.76 8.58 -26.48
N ASP A 95 3.53 8.15 -27.73
CA ASP A 95 2.83 8.94 -28.73
C ASP A 95 1.40 9.30 -28.29
N LEU A 96 0.65 8.33 -27.76
CA LEU A 96 -0.72 8.56 -27.29
C LEU A 96 -0.77 9.56 -26.13
N PHE A 97 0.16 9.45 -25.18
CA PHE A 97 0.25 10.40 -24.08
C PHE A 97 0.58 11.81 -24.58
N GLY A 98 1.47 11.94 -25.57
CA GLY A 98 1.75 13.21 -26.22
C GLY A 98 0.50 13.85 -26.85
N TYR A 99 -0.32 13.07 -27.56
CA TYR A 99 -1.58 13.57 -28.14
C TYR A 99 -2.59 14.00 -27.07
N ILE A 100 -2.67 13.28 -25.95
CA ILE A 100 -3.57 13.64 -24.84
C ILE A 100 -3.10 14.92 -24.16
N GLU A 101 -1.78 15.08 -23.99
CA GLU A 101 -1.18 16.29 -23.43
C GLU A 101 -1.45 17.51 -24.30
N GLU A 102 -1.23 17.41 -25.61
CA GLU A 102 -1.51 18.49 -26.57
C GLU A 102 -2.99 18.87 -26.54
N ALA A 103 -3.89 17.89 -26.66
CA ALA A 103 -5.33 18.14 -26.65
C ALA A 103 -5.83 18.74 -25.33
N PHE A 104 -5.20 18.39 -24.19
CA PHE A 104 -5.54 18.97 -22.89
C PHE A 104 -5.02 20.41 -22.76
N GLY A 105 -3.84 20.70 -23.30
CA GLY A 105 -3.30 22.05 -23.41
C GLY A 105 -4.23 22.96 -24.22
N ASP A 106 -4.59 22.52 -25.43
CA ASP A 106 -5.53 23.25 -26.30
C ASP A 106 -6.87 23.51 -25.60
N MET A 107 -7.41 22.50 -24.90
CA MET A 107 -8.67 22.64 -24.15
C MET A 107 -8.57 23.68 -23.03
N ILE A 108 -7.44 23.78 -22.34
CA ILE A 108 -7.24 24.77 -21.27
C ILE A 108 -7.15 26.18 -21.83
N ASP A 109 -6.51 26.34 -22.98
CA ASP A 109 -6.37 27.63 -23.66
C ASP A 109 -7.70 28.15 -24.19
N ASP A 110 -8.56 27.26 -24.69
CA ASP A 110 -9.89 27.58 -25.24
C ASP A 110 -10.99 27.80 -24.19
N VAL A 111 -10.70 27.60 -22.91
CA VAL A 111 -11.69 27.75 -21.83
C VAL A 111 -11.89 29.21 -21.44
N ASP A 112 -13.09 29.73 -21.71
CA ASP A 112 -13.51 31.11 -21.41
C ASP A 112 -13.87 31.36 -19.93
N TRP A 113 -14.11 30.31 -19.14
CA TRP A 113 -14.56 30.46 -17.75
C TRP A 113 -13.42 30.56 -16.73
N MET A 114 -12.17 30.35 -17.16
CA MET A 114 -10.97 30.43 -16.32
C MET A 114 -10.21 31.74 -16.58
N ASP A 115 -9.76 32.40 -15.51
CA ASP A 115 -8.82 33.50 -15.61
C ASP A 115 -7.40 33.02 -15.93
N GLU A 116 -6.56 33.91 -16.46
CA GLU A 116 -5.19 33.58 -16.87
C GLU A 116 -4.35 33.00 -15.72
N GLY A 117 -4.52 33.52 -14.49
CA GLY A 117 -3.77 33.03 -13.34
C GLY A 117 -4.14 31.60 -12.95
N THR A 118 -5.42 31.25 -13.03
CA THR A 118 -5.89 29.87 -12.82
C THR A 118 -5.47 28.96 -13.98
N ARG A 119 -5.47 29.46 -15.22
CA ARG A 119 -5.02 28.72 -16.41
C ARG A 119 -3.56 28.28 -16.28
N ASP A 120 -2.68 29.21 -15.93
CA ASP A 120 -1.25 28.95 -15.71
C ASP A 120 -1.03 27.93 -14.58
N TYR A 121 -1.77 28.05 -13.48
CA TYR A 121 -1.68 27.13 -12.35
C TYR A 121 -2.09 25.70 -12.73
N VAL A 122 -3.18 25.54 -13.47
CA VAL A 122 -3.64 24.22 -13.92
C VAL A 122 -2.65 23.60 -14.90
N GLY A 123 -2.10 24.38 -15.84
CA GLY A 123 -1.03 23.92 -16.73
C GLY A 123 0.19 23.43 -15.96
N TYR A 124 0.64 24.18 -14.95
CA TYR A 124 1.74 23.77 -14.08
C TYR A 124 1.43 22.48 -13.31
N CYS A 125 0.24 22.38 -12.70
CA CYS A 125 -0.17 21.19 -11.96
C CYS A 125 -0.26 19.95 -12.85
N PHE A 126 -0.74 20.10 -14.09
CA PHE A 126 -0.78 19.03 -15.07
C PHE A 126 0.63 18.51 -15.38
N TRP A 127 1.57 19.40 -15.71
CA TRP A 127 2.98 19.04 -15.95
C TRP A 127 3.64 18.37 -14.75
N ALA A 128 3.41 18.88 -13.54
CA ALA A 128 3.95 18.30 -12.31
C ALA A 128 3.41 16.88 -12.04
N LEU A 129 2.11 16.65 -12.27
CA LEU A 129 1.48 15.34 -12.11
C LEU A 129 1.93 14.34 -13.17
N PHE A 130 2.11 14.79 -14.42
CA PHE A 130 2.57 13.96 -15.52
C PHE A 130 3.98 13.42 -15.27
N LEU A 131 4.92 14.29 -14.88
CA LEU A 131 6.31 13.91 -14.58
C LEU A 131 6.44 12.97 -13.38
N LEU A 132 5.57 13.09 -12.37
CA LEU A 132 5.57 12.20 -11.20
C LEU A 132 5.02 10.81 -11.51
N ARG A 133 4.10 10.70 -12.48
CA ARG A 133 3.41 9.46 -12.81
C ARG A 133 4.04 8.70 -13.98
N HIS A 134 4.71 9.42 -14.87
CA HIS A 134 5.43 8.89 -16.03
C HIS A 134 6.84 9.46 -16.05
N PRO A 135 7.74 8.96 -15.17
CA PRO A 135 9.13 9.39 -15.22
C PRO A 135 9.68 9.06 -16.61
N PRO A 136 10.37 10.00 -17.29
CA PRO A 136 10.96 9.71 -18.59
C PRO A 136 11.80 8.43 -18.51
N SER A 137 11.77 7.61 -19.56
CA SER A 137 12.41 6.28 -19.65
C SER A 137 13.87 6.22 -19.18
N ASN A 138 14.55 7.37 -19.13
CA ASN A 138 15.90 7.55 -18.61
C ASN A 138 16.03 7.56 -17.07
N ILE A 139 14.92 7.69 -16.31
CA ILE A 139 14.90 7.72 -14.84
C ILE A 139 14.63 6.33 -14.24
N GLU A 140 13.97 5.41 -14.97
CA GLU A 140 13.78 4.01 -14.53
C GLU A 140 15.10 3.31 -14.21
N LYS A 141 16.17 3.64 -14.93
CA LYS A 141 17.52 3.07 -14.71
C LYS A 141 18.18 3.50 -13.41
N ASN A 142 17.73 4.60 -12.79
CA ASN A 142 18.31 5.13 -11.55
C ASN A 142 17.48 4.82 -10.30
N PHE A 143 16.18 4.52 -10.44
CA PHE A 143 15.34 4.09 -9.32
C PHE A 143 15.48 2.59 -9.02
N LEU A 144 15.78 1.78 -10.04
CA LEU A 144 16.17 0.38 -9.92
C LEU A 144 17.70 0.28 -9.86
N GLY A 145 18.28 0.73 -8.74
CA GLY A 145 19.67 0.40 -8.42
C GLY A 145 19.91 -1.12 -8.47
N PRO A 146 21.16 -1.58 -8.70
CA PRO A 146 21.47 -2.97 -9.01
C PRO A 146 20.86 -3.95 -7.99
N PRO A 147 20.37 -5.13 -8.42
CA PRO A 147 19.54 -6.07 -7.65
C PRO A 147 20.23 -6.73 -6.43
N GLN A 148 21.43 -6.29 -6.05
CA GLN A 148 22.25 -6.92 -5.02
C GLN A 148 22.12 -6.28 -3.62
N ILE A 149 21.47 -5.10 -3.49
CA ILE A 149 21.44 -4.37 -2.20
C ILE A 149 20.21 -4.72 -1.34
N PHE A 150 19.13 -5.26 -1.91
CA PHE A 150 17.89 -5.54 -1.17
C PHE A 150 17.89 -6.86 -0.37
N ARG A 151 18.84 -7.78 -0.61
CA ARG A 151 18.85 -9.09 0.08
C ARG A 151 19.42 -9.06 1.51
N LEU A 152 20.05 -7.98 1.97
CA LEU A 152 20.77 -7.97 3.25
C LEU A 152 20.33 -6.88 4.26
N ARG A 153 19.48 -5.91 3.88
CA ARG A 153 19.05 -4.84 4.79
C ARG A 153 17.74 -5.09 5.54
N LEU A 154 16.83 -5.92 5.02
CA LEU A 154 15.56 -6.22 5.70
C LEU A 154 15.76 -7.10 6.95
N VAL A 155 16.79 -7.97 6.96
CA VAL A 155 17.09 -8.85 8.09
C VAL A 155 17.79 -8.11 9.24
N SER A 156 18.64 -7.11 8.94
CA SER A 156 19.38 -6.37 9.97
C SER A 156 18.56 -5.26 10.65
N VAL A 157 17.63 -4.63 9.93
CA VAL A 157 16.76 -3.58 10.51
C VAL A 157 15.66 -4.19 11.38
N LEU A 158 15.11 -5.35 10.99
CA LEU A 158 14.10 -6.04 11.81
C LEU A 158 14.70 -6.70 13.06
N THR A 159 15.99 -7.02 13.06
CA THR A 159 16.66 -7.57 14.25
C THR A 159 17.08 -6.48 15.25
N SER A 160 17.45 -5.28 14.79
CA SER A 160 17.84 -4.19 15.68
C SER A 160 16.66 -3.46 16.31
N VAL A 161 15.54 -3.28 15.60
CA VAL A 161 14.36 -2.55 16.13
C VAL A 161 13.57 -3.36 17.15
N PHE A 162 13.60 -4.70 17.07
CA PHE A 162 12.75 -5.57 17.91
C PHE A 162 13.48 -6.26 19.08
N GLN A 163 14.82 -6.19 19.16
CA GLN A 163 15.54 -6.72 20.33
C GLN A 163 15.32 -5.90 21.61
N ASP A 164 15.04 -4.60 21.48
CA ASP A 164 14.90 -3.69 22.63
C ASP A 164 13.45 -3.60 23.18
N GLY A 165 12.46 -4.14 22.47
CA GLY A 165 11.04 -3.97 22.80
C GLY A 165 10.36 -5.10 23.58
N PHE A 166 10.91 -6.32 23.58
CA PHE A 166 10.22 -7.49 24.16
C PHE A 166 10.77 -7.88 25.53
N LYS A 167 9.95 -7.66 26.57
CA LYS A 167 10.29 -7.92 27.97
C LYS A 167 9.95 -9.35 28.42
N SER A 168 9.05 -10.06 27.73
CA SER A 168 8.63 -11.41 28.13
C SER A 168 9.23 -12.53 27.26
N ALA A 169 9.55 -13.67 27.88
CA ALA A 169 10.03 -14.88 27.20
C ALA A 169 8.96 -15.50 26.27
N SER A 170 7.67 -15.29 26.54
CA SER A 170 6.57 -15.76 25.68
C SER A 170 6.49 -14.97 24.37
N GLU A 171 6.73 -13.66 24.39
CA GLU A 171 6.74 -12.79 23.21
C GLU A 171 7.89 -13.15 22.26
N LYS A 172 9.06 -13.50 22.82
CA LYS A 172 10.22 -13.98 22.07
C LYS A 172 9.98 -15.33 21.40
N LEU A 173 9.12 -16.17 21.98
CA LEU A 173 8.77 -17.49 21.42
C LEU A 173 7.83 -17.37 20.21
N VAL A 174 6.82 -16.51 20.31
CA VAL A 174 5.88 -16.21 19.21
C VAL A 174 6.66 -15.62 18.03
N PHE A 175 7.58 -14.70 18.28
CA PHE A 175 8.40 -14.10 17.23
C PHE A 175 9.38 -15.10 16.58
N LYS A 176 9.99 -15.99 17.38
CA LYS A 176 10.80 -17.11 16.84
C LYS A 176 9.97 -18.05 15.98
N SER A 177 8.73 -18.34 16.36
CA SER A 177 7.82 -19.16 15.55
C SER A 177 7.45 -18.47 14.24
N VAL A 178 7.19 -17.16 14.25
CA VAL A 178 6.89 -16.37 13.05
C VAL A 178 8.09 -16.30 12.10
N LEU A 179 9.32 -16.17 12.61
CA LEU A 179 10.53 -16.17 11.79
C LEU A 179 10.93 -17.57 11.28
N SER A 180 10.52 -18.64 11.98
CA SER A 180 10.76 -20.03 11.55
C SER A 180 9.75 -20.54 10.51
N LEU A 181 8.63 -19.83 10.31
CA LEU A 181 7.66 -20.15 9.29
C LEU A 181 8.12 -19.54 7.96
N GLY A 182 8.98 -20.32 7.30
CA GLY A 182 9.53 -20.05 5.98
C GLY A 182 8.49 -19.50 5.02
N TRP A 183 8.85 -18.38 4.40
CA TRP A 183 8.13 -17.76 3.32
C TRP A 183 8.01 -18.79 2.18
N CYS A 184 6.76 -19.09 1.81
CA CYS A 184 6.35 -19.84 0.61
C CYS A 184 7.40 -20.76 -0.02
N THR A 185 7.56 -21.97 0.51
CA THR A 185 8.13 -23.07 -0.28
C THR A 185 7.00 -23.80 -1.01
N PRO A 186 7.10 -23.98 -2.34
CA PRO A 186 6.12 -24.77 -3.09
C PRO A 186 6.29 -26.26 -2.79
N ALA A 187 5.18 -26.97 -2.68
CA ALA A 187 5.08 -28.41 -2.87
C ALA A 187 4.28 -28.66 -4.15
#